data_AF-A0A7U9N8W7-F1
#
_entry.id   AF-A0A7U9N8W7-F1
#
_cell.length_a   1.000
_cell.length_b   1.000
_cell.length_c   1.000
_cell.angle_alpha   90.00
_cell.angle_beta   90.00
_cell.angle_gamma   90.00
#
_symmetry.space_group_name_H-M   'P 1'
#
loop_
_entity.id
_entity.type
_entity.pdbx_description
1 polymer ?
#
loop_
_entity_poly.entity_id
_entity_poly.type
_entity_poly.pdbx_seq_one_letter_code
_entity_poly.pdbx_strand_id
1 'polypeptide(L)'
;MMKSIRIIAKLILLFSVGGFLLIYLFAVRNNDTRMVAGYKYEYSDYKRRLTVDDFQQFGYETIYSEVVETVGEENGEIGENYFYPYYELCDGTYVIIYFNYWGGSIAGISVADKKEILYSLLPRKVPCKNEEERERELLCAKQYEMNIIMELLGMEKWEKPEVLGNLDDPMGAYSEETLKRYTDMDLYIEIDYKFEDYEDSNDEPLFQSIIIYQNGKQCGAALVAWNCCYVIDSELIQ
;
A
#
# COMPACT_ATOMS: atom_id res chain seq x y z
N MET A 1 -28.91 -51.12 34.05
CA MET A 1 -29.48 -50.47 32.84
C MET A 1 -29.79 -48.98 33.04
N MET A 2 -30.57 -48.58 34.06
CA MET A 2 -30.91 -47.16 34.29
C MET A 2 -29.73 -46.21 34.60
N LYS A 3 -28.67 -46.69 35.27
CA LYS A 3 -27.46 -45.86 35.54
C LYS A 3 -26.72 -45.47 34.26
N SER A 4 -26.59 -46.39 33.30
CA SER A 4 -25.90 -46.16 32.03
C SER A 4 -26.64 -45.16 31.15
N ILE A 5 -27.98 -45.20 31.12
CA ILE A 5 -28.81 -44.25 30.37
C ILE A 5 -28.66 -42.82 30.91
N ARG A 6 -28.58 -42.64 32.24
CA ARG A 6 -28.36 -41.32 32.86
C ARG A 6 -26.97 -40.74 32.55
N ILE A 7 -25.95 -41.60 32.43
CA ILE A 7 -24.59 -41.16 32.07
C ILE A 7 -24.54 -40.73 30.60
N ILE A 8 -25.16 -41.51 29.70
CA ILE A 8 -25.25 -41.17 28.27
C ILE A 8 -26.01 -39.86 28.06
N ALA A 9 -27.14 -39.65 28.74
CA ALA A 9 -27.89 -38.40 28.64
C ALA A 9 -27.10 -37.18 29.14
N LYS A 10 -26.31 -37.32 30.22
CA LYS A 10 -25.42 -36.25 30.71
C LYS A 10 -24.30 -35.93 29.73
N LEU A 11 -23.73 -36.95 29.08
CA LEU A 11 -22.70 -36.77 28.06
C LEU A 11 -23.26 -36.04 26.82
N ILE A 12 -24.44 -36.43 26.33
CA ILE A 12 -25.10 -35.76 25.19
C ILE A 12 -25.37 -34.29 25.53
N LEU A 13 -25.88 -34.00 26.73
CA LEU A 13 -26.12 -32.63 27.17
C LEU A 13 -24.81 -31.81 27.21
N LEU A 14 -23.73 -32.38 27.77
CA LEU A 14 -22.42 -31.73 27.82
C LEU A 14 -21.86 -31.44 26.42
N PHE A 15 -21.99 -32.40 25.49
CA PHE A 15 -21.58 -32.21 24.10
C PHE A 15 -22.43 -31.16 23.38
N SER A 16 -23.74 -31.10 23.64
CA SER A 16 -24.61 -30.07 23.04
C SER A 16 -24.29 -28.66 23.53
N VAL A 17 -24.02 -28.49 24.84
CA VAL A 17 -23.66 -27.19 25.41
C VAL A 17 -22.26 -26.77 24.97
N GLY A 18 -21.29 -27.70 24.97
CA GLY A 18 -19.93 -27.44 24.49
C GLY A 18 -19.87 -27.11 22.99
N GLY A 19 -20.66 -27.81 22.17
CA GLY A 19 -20.80 -27.51 20.74
C GLY A 19 -21.42 -26.14 20.48
N PHE A 20 -22.45 -25.76 21.25
CA PHE A 20 -23.06 -24.43 21.15
C PHE A 20 -22.11 -23.32 21.57
N LEU A 21 -21.30 -23.54 22.62
CA LEU A 21 -20.27 -22.62 23.06
C LEU A 21 -19.15 -22.44 22.02
N LEU A 22 -18.73 -23.52 21.36
CA LEU A 22 -17.75 -23.47 20.28
C LEU A 22 -18.29 -22.71 19.06
N ILE A 23 -19.54 -22.96 18.65
CA ILE A 23 -20.19 -22.23 17.55
C ILE A 23 -20.36 -20.75 17.93
N TYR A 24 -20.77 -20.44 19.16
CA TYR A 24 -20.90 -19.07 19.65
C TYR A 24 -19.56 -18.34 19.66
N LEU A 25 -18.49 -18.95 20.17
CA LEU A 25 -17.15 -18.35 20.17
C LEU A 25 -16.60 -18.17 18.76
N PHE A 26 -16.88 -19.11 17.85
CA PHE A 26 -16.47 -19.00 16.44
C PHE A 26 -17.26 -17.92 15.69
N ALA A 27 -18.54 -17.75 16.00
CA ALA A 27 -19.39 -16.70 15.45
C ALA A 27 -18.99 -15.31 15.98
N VAL A 28 -18.68 -15.18 17.28
CA VAL A 28 -18.19 -13.94 17.89
C VAL A 28 -16.84 -13.54 17.27
N ARG A 29 -15.91 -14.48 17.09
CA ARG A 29 -14.58 -14.21 16.50
C ARG A 29 -14.60 -13.83 15.01
N ASN A 30 -15.67 -14.17 14.28
CA ASN A 30 -15.86 -13.75 12.89
C ASN A 30 -16.61 -12.40 12.76
N ASN A 31 -17.07 -11.83 13.87
CA ASN A 31 -17.86 -10.60 13.86
C ASN A 31 -17.00 -9.33 13.79
N ASP A 32 -15.70 -9.46 14.09
CA ASP A 32 -14.74 -8.35 14.18
C ASP A 32 -14.12 -8.00 12.82
N THR A 33 -14.75 -8.40 11.71
CA THR A 33 -14.27 -8.03 10.37
C THR A 33 -15.40 -7.69 9.39
N ARG A 34 -15.11 -6.82 8.43
CA ARG A 34 -16.02 -6.42 7.34
C ARG A 34 -15.33 -6.42 6.00
N MET A 35 -16.13 -6.66 4.96
CA MET A 35 -15.70 -6.48 3.57
C MET A 35 -15.92 -5.01 3.19
N VAL A 36 -14.86 -4.32 2.79
CA VAL A 36 -14.89 -2.94 2.31
C VAL A 36 -14.05 -2.87 1.04
N ALA A 37 -14.64 -2.39 -0.06
CA ALA A 37 -13.99 -2.28 -1.35
C ALA A 37 -13.27 -3.57 -1.83
N GLY A 38 -13.85 -4.74 -1.55
CA GLY A 38 -13.32 -6.03 -2.00
C GLY A 38 -12.31 -6.69 -1.05
N TYR A 39 -11.95 -6.04 0.05
CA TYR A 39 -10.97 -6.52 1.03
C TYR A 39 -11.58 -6.68 2.42
N LYS A 40 -10.97 -7.54 3.24
CA LYS A 40 -11.43 -7.87 4.59
C LYS A 40 -10.61 -7.11 5.62
N TYR A 41 -11.26 -6.28 6.43
CA TYR A 41 -10.63 -5.46 7.47
C TYR A 41 -11.22 -5.72 8.85
N GLU A 42 -10.47 -5.38 9.89
CA GLU A 42 -10.95 -5.37 11.27
C GLU A 42 -12.08 -4.36 11.46
N TYR A 43 -13.05 -4.69 12.32
CA TYR A 43 -14.28 -3.93 12.51
C TYR A 43 -14.67 -3.81 13.98
N SER A 44 -14.94 -2.58 14.39
CA SER A 44 -15.50 -2.16 15.67
C SER A 44 -16.93 -1.67 15.48
N ASP A 45 -17.86 -2.20 16.28
CA ASP A 45 -19.28 -1.84 16.22
C ASP A 45 -19.57 -0.60 17.08
N TYR A 46 -20.19 0.42 16.47
CA TYR A 46 -20.62 1.64 17.14
C TYR A 46 -22.11 1.88 16.87
N LYS A 47 -22.87 2.14 17.94
CA LYS A 47 -24.30 2.45 17.84
C LYS A 47 -24.53 3.90 17.40
N ARG A 48 -24.40 4.15 16.10
CA ARG A 48 -24.68 5.45 15.46
C ARG A 48 -25.37 5.26 14.11
N ARG A 49 -25.94 6.33 13.58
CA ARG A 49 -26.60 6.35 12.26
C ARG A 49 -25.94 7.44 11.43
N LEU A 50 -24.90 7.07 10.71
CA LEU A 50 -24.20 7.96 9.80
C LEU A 50 -24.80 7.87 8.40
N THR A 51 -24.76 8.99 7.70
CA THR A 51 -25.14 9.19 6.31
C THR A 51 -23.99 9.85 5.57
N VAL A 52 -24.06 9.86 4.24
CA VAL A 52 -23.08 10.56 3.41
C VAL A 52 -23.00 12.05 3.75
N ASP A 53 -24.13 12.67 4.09
CA ASP A 53 -24.21 14.11 4.36
C ASP A 53 -23.39 14.51 5.60
N ASP A 54 -23.21 13.61 6.56
CA ASP A 54 -22.36 13.83 7.75
C ASP A 54 -20.88 14.04 7.38
N PHE A 55 -20.46 13.60 6.20
CA PHE A 55 -19.07 13.70 5.73
C PHE A 55 -18.84 14.81 4.70
N GLN A 56 -19.90 15.37 4.09
CA GLN A 56 -19.79 16.44 3.09
C GLN A 56 -19.21 17.74 3.66
N GLN A 57 -19.22 17.89 4.99
CA GLN A 57 -18.68 19.06 5.69
C GLN A 57 -17.15 19.08 5.77
N PHE A 58 -16.48 17.94 5.53
CA PHE A 58 -15.04 17.84 5.69
C PHE A 58 -14.29 18.23 4.42
N GLY A 59 -13.24 19.03 4.60
CA GLY A 59 -12.37 19.55 3.55
C GLY A 59 -10.95 18.97 3.62
N TYR A 60 -10.07 19.42 2.73
CA TYR A 60 -8.66 18.97 2.68
C TYR A 60 -7.84 19.43 3.89
N GLU A 61 -8.31 20.45 4.58
CA GLU A 61 -7.74 21.02 5.80
C GLU A 61 -8.19 20.30 7.06
N THR A 62 -9.25 19.49 6.98
CA THR A 62 -9.79 18.76 8.13
C THR A 62 -8.77 17.73 8.62
N ILE A 63 -8.56 17.66 9.92
CA ILE A 63 -7.69 16.65 10.56
C ILE A 63 -8.51 15.55 11.22
N TYR A 64 -7.87 14.42 11.50
CA TYR A 64 -8.55 13.25 12.06
C TYR A 64 -9.31 13.53 13.37
N SER A 65 -8.75 14.33 14.29
CA SER A 65 -9.42 14.65 15.56
C SER A 65 -10.74 15.40 15.34
N GLU A 66 -10.83 16.27 14.33
CA GLU A 66 -12.07 16.99 14.01
C GLU A 66 -13.14 16.04 13.45
N VAL A 67 -12.73 15.03 12.67
CA VAL A 67 -13.63 13.96 12.21
C VAL A 67 -14.18 13.20 13.41
N VAL A 68 -13.31 12.75 14.32
CA VAL A 68 -13.72 12.00 15.51
C VAL A 68 -14.64 12.82 16.43
N GLU A 69 -14.35 14.10 16.63
CA GLU A 69 -15.21 15.00 17.41
C GLU A 69 -16.61 15.14 16.79
N THR A 70 -16.71 15.06 15.46
CA THR A 70 -17.96 15.30 14.73
C THR A 70 -18.79 14.04 14.53
N VAL A 71 -18.18 12.93 14.10
CA VAL A 71 -18.88 11.69 13.73
C VAL A 71 -18.53 10.49 14.62
N GLY A 72 -17.57 10.64 15.54
CA GLY A 72 -17.05 9.58 16.41
C GLY A 72 -15.88 8.80 15.80
N GLU A 73 -15.33 7.84 16.55
CA GLU A 73 -14.24 6.95 16.12
C GLU A 73 -14.62 6.08 14.91
N GLU A 74 -13.68 5.73 14.06
CA GLU A 74 -13.88 4.86 12.90
C GLU A 74 -14.31 3.44 13.24
N ASN A 75 -14.98 2.77 12.30
CA ASN A 75 -15.28 1.35 12.43
C ASN A 75 -14.05 0.47 12.20
N GLY A 76 -13.02 0.97 11.53
CA GLY A 76 -11.74 0.29 11.36
C GLY A 76 -10.84 1.05 10.40
N GLU A 77 -9.70 0.46 10.06
CA GLU A 77 -8.67 1.08 9.21
C GLU A 77 -8.32 0.18 8.01
N ILE A 78 -8.01 0.81 6.88
CA ILE A 78 -7.58 0.15 5.64
C ILE A 78 -6.08 0.34 5.42
N GLY A 79 -5.35 -0.78 5.36
CA GLY A 79 -3.92 -0.82 5.02
C GLY A 79 -3.03 -1.02 6.24
N GLU A 80 -1.87 -1.66 6.06
CA GLU A 80 -0.94 -1.96 7.16
C GLU A 80 0.03 -0.80 7.48
N ASN A 81 0.17 0.16 6.56
CA ASN A 81 1.12 1.29 6.66
C ASN A 81 0.49 2.65 6.34
N TYR A 82 -0.83 2.69 6.16
CA TYR A 82 -1.56 3.90 5.77
C TYR A 82 -2.78 4.07 6.66
N PHE A 83 -2.93 5.28 7.20
CA PHE A 83 -4.06 5.61 8.06
C PHE A 83 -5.29 6.00 7.24
N TYR A 84 -6.07 4.99 6.84
CA TYR A 84 -7.32 5.15 6.07
C TYR A 84 -8.53 4.63 6.84
N PRO A 85 -9.05 5.40 7.81
CA PRO A 85 -10.22 5.01 8.59
C PRO A 85 -11.45 4.87 7.70
N TYR A 86 -12.31 3.91 8.04
CA TYR A 86 -13.59 3.70 7.38
C TYR A 86 -14.77 3.69 8.36
N TYR A 87 -15.92 4.15 7.88
CA TYR A 87 -17.14 4.36 8.66
C TYR A 87 -18.32 3.69 7.97
N GLU A 88 -19.09 2.88 8.69
CA GLU A 88 -20.31 2.26 8.16
C GLU A 88 -21.48 3.25 8.18
N LEU A 89 -22.16 3.37 7.04
CA LEU A 89 -23.35 4.18 6.87
C LEU A 89 -24.62 3.37 7.11
N CYS A 90 -25.73 4.07 7.37
CA CYS A 90 -27.00 3.43 7.71
C CYS A 90 -27.63 2.64 6.56
N ASP A 91 -27.19 2.84 5.31
CA ASP A 91 -27.61 2.10 4.13
C ASP A 91 -26.74 0.85 3.85
N GLY A 92 -25.72 0.61 4.70
CA GLY A 92 -24.80 -0.51 4.58
C GLY A 92 -23.62 -0.29 3.63
N THR A 93 -23.44 0.94 3.12
CA THR A 93 -22.21 1.38 2.46
C THR A 93 -21.19 1.90 3.48
N TYR A 94 -19.99 2.26 3.00
CA TYR A 94 -18.89 2.72 3.82
C TYR A 94 -18.34 4.05 3.29
N VAL A 95 -17.94 4.94 4.18
CA VAL A 95 -17.06 6.08 3.86
C VAL A 95 -15.64 5.72 4.23
N ILE A 96 -14.70 5.92 3.32
CA ILE A 96 -13.25 5.77 3.53
C ILE A 96 -12.65 7.15 3.45
N ILE A 97 -11.91 7.54 4.49
CA ILE A 97 -11.18 8.81 4.52
C ILE A 97 -9.70 8.53 4.33
N TYR A 98 -9.11 9.15 3.33
CA TYR A 98 -7.68 9.09 3.08
C TYR A 98 -7.03 10.28 3.78
N PHE A 99 -6.01 10.05 4.60
CA PHE A 99 -5.20 11.12 5.21
C PHE A 99 -3.80 11.16 4.54
N ASN A 100 -3.21 12.37 4.46
CA ASN A 100 -1.90 12.54 3.83
C ASN A 100 -0.77 11.81 4.57
N TYR A 101 -0.87 11.68 5.90
CA TYR A 101 0.02 10.92 6.81
C TYR A 101 -0.76 10.56 8.09
N TRP A 102 -0.19 9.80 9.04
CA TRP A 102 -0.80 9.40 10.32
C TRP A 102 -1.48 10.58 11.07
N GLY A 103 -2.80 10.73 10.91
CA GLY A 103 -3.58 11.81 11.53
C GLY A 103 -3.35 13.22 10.96
N GLY A 104 -2.76 13.33 9.76
CA GLY A 104 -2.61 14.58 9.03
C GLY A 104 -3.93 15.15 8.53
N SER A 105 -3.88 16.02 7.52
CA SER A 105 -5.09 16.52 6.88
C SER A 105 -5.66 15.52 5.87
N ILE A 106 -6.96 15.61 5.59
CA ILE A 106 -7.62 14.74 4.61
C ILE A 106 -6.98 14.92 3.23
N ALA A 107 -6.60 13.80 2.63
CA ALA A 107 -6.18 13.66 1.24
C ALA A 107 -7.37 13.37 0.32
N GLY A 108 -8.44 12.73 0.81
CA GLY A 108 -9.65 12.46 0.03
C GLY A 108 -10.70 11.70 0.82
N ILE A 109 -11.91 11.60 0.26
CA ILE A 109 -13.04 10.89 0.87
C ILE A 109 -13.77 10.14 -0.23
N SER A 110 -13.91 8.82 -0.06
CA SER A 110 -14.65 7.97 -1.00
C SER A 110 -15.76 7.17 -0.33
N VAL A 111 -16.80 6.88 -1.09
CA VAL A 111 -17.89 6.00 -0.70
C VAL A 111 -17.69 4.66 -1.39
N ALA A 112 -17.79 3.59 -0.63
CA ALA A 112 -17.53 2.23 -1.06
C ALA A 112 -18.66 1.29 -0.63
N ASP A 113 -18.83 0.20 -1.37
CA ASP A 113 -19.60 -0.94 -0.90
C ASP A 113 -18.65 -2.08 -0.48
N LYS A 114 -19.19 -3.29 -0.36
CA LYS A 114 -18.41 -4.47 0.02
C LYS A 114 -17.44 -4.94 -1.06
N LYS A 115 -17.61 -4.49 -2.31
CA LYS A 115 -16.89 -4.98 -3.49
C LYS A 115 -15.94 -3.93 -4.08
N GLU A 116 -16.35 -2.67 -4.12
CA GLU A 116 -15.62 -1.63 -4.84
C GLU A 116 -15.86 -0.22 -4.28
N ILE A 117 -15.05 0.73 -4.74
CA ILE A 117 -15.28 2.16 -4.55
C ILE A 117 -16.37 2.59 -5.54
N LEU A 118 -17.42 3.24 -5.06
CA LEU A 118 -18.55 3.68 -5.87
C LEU A 118 -18.32 5.08 -6.46
N TYR A 119 -17.87 6.02 -5.64
CA TYR A 119 -17.59 7.41 -6.03
C TYR A 119 -16.80 8.15 -4.93
N SER A 120 -16.27 9.33 -5.26
CA SER A 120 -15.58 10.19 -4.30
C SER A 120 -16.42 11.42 -3.93
N LEU A 121 -16.52 11.71 -2.63
CA LEU A 121 -17.06 12.99 -2.12
C LEU A 121 -16.02 14.10 -2.22
N LEU A 122 -14.77 13.73 -1.92
CA LEU A 122 -13.61 14.60 -2.03
C LEU A 122 -12.54 13.83 -2.80
N PRO A 123 -12.26 14.17 -4.07
CA PRO A 123 -11.25 13.48 -4.87
C PRO A 123 -9.90 13.48 -4.17
N ARG A 124 -9.15 12.38 -4.32
CA ARG A 124 -7.83 12.26 -3.69
C ARG A 124 -6.90 13.34 -4.25
N LYS A 125 -6.34 14.17 -3.37
CA LYS A 125 -5.17 15.00 -3.65
C LYS A 125 -3.97 14.29 -3.06
N VAL A 126 -3.14 13.74 -3.92
CA VAL A 126 -1.76 13.47 -3.52
C VAL A 126 -1.07 14.85 -3.48
N PRO A 127 -0.49 15.28 -2.34
CA PRO A 127 0.27 16.52 -2.30
C PRO A 127 1.50 16.38 -3.20
N CYS A 128 1.77 17.38 -4.02
CA CYS A 128 3.00 17.42 -4.81
C CYS A 128 4.21 17.27 -3.88
N LYS A 129 5.17 16.44 -4.27
CA LYS A 129 6.40 16.23 -3.48
C LYS A 129 7.13 17.55 -3.32
N ASN A 130 7.50 17.89 -2.10
CA ASN A 130 8.33 19.05 -1.85
C ASN A 130 9.78 18.81 -2.35
N GLU A 131 10.57 19.88 -2.43
CA GLU A 131 11.94 19.81 -2.97
C GLU A 131 12.83 18.85 -2.16
N GLU A 132 12.69 18.82 -0.83
CA GLU A 132 13.45 17.93 0.05
C GLU A 132 13.10 16.44 -0.18
N GLU A 133 11.84 16.12 -0.42
CA GLU A 133 11.38 14.78 -0.79
C GLU A 133 11.93 14.36 -2.15
N ARG A 134 11.87 15.25 -3.15
CA ARG A 134 12.44 15.01 -4.48
C ARG A 134 13.95 14.77 -4.41
N GLU A 135 14.66 15.56 -3.60
CA GLU A 135 16.11 15.39 -3.38
C GLU A 135 16.44 14.05 -2.70
N ARG A 136 15.67 13.64 -1.69
CA ARG A 136 15.85 12.34 -1.03
C ARG A 136 15.66 11.17 -1.98
N GLU A 137 14.60 11.19 -2.79
CA GLU A 137 14.34 10.15 -3.77
C GLU A 137 15.42 10.09 -4.85
N LEU A 138 15.85 11.25 -5.34
CA LEU A 138 16.95 11.33 -6.30
C LEU A 138 18.25 10.78 -5.73
N LEU A 139 18.55 11.09 -4.46
CA LEU A 139 19.73 10.56 -3.78
C LEU A 139 19.64 9.04 -3.62
N CYS A 140 18.47 8.52 -3.25
CA CYS A 140 18.21 7.09 -3.16
C CYS A 140 18.43 6.41 -4.53
N ALA A 141 17.80 6.93 -5.59
CA ALA A 141 17.94 6.38 -6.94
C ALA A 141 19.40 6.35 -7.41
N LYS A 142 20.17 7.40 -7.09
CA LYS A 142 21.61 7.46 -7.37
C LYS A 142 22.40 6.37 -6.64
N GLN A 143 22.06 6.08 -5.39
CA GLN A 143 22.78 5.06 -4.61
C GLN A 143 22.66 3.64 -5.18
N TYR A 144 21.69 3.39 -6.07
CA TYR A 144 21.47 2.09 -6.70
C TYR A 144 21.85 2.03 -8.19
N GLU A 145 22.40 3.10 -8.77
CA GLU A 145 22.81 3.12 -10.19
C GLU A 145 23.73 1.93 -10.53
N MET A 146 24.74 1.67 -9.70
CA MET A 146 25.66 0.54 -9.92
C MET A 146 24.95 -0.81 -9.83
N ASN A 147 24.02 -1.00 -8.89
CA ASN A 147 23.28 -2.25 -8.76
C ASN A 147 22.49 -2.58 -10.04
N ILE A 148 21.75 -1.59 -10.58
CA ILE A 148 20.94 -1.77 -11.79
C ILE A 148 21.84 -2.06 -12.99
N ILE A 149 22.97 -1.37 -13.13
CA ILE A 149 23.93 -1.62 -14.20
C ILE A 149 24.49 -3.04 -14.12
N MET A 150 24.85 -3.51 -12.94
CA MET A 150 25.39 -4.86 -12.72
C MET A 150 24.36 -5.94 -13.05
N GLU A 151 23.09 -5.70 -12.75
CA GLU A 151 22.00 -6.60 -13.14
C GLU A 151 21.77 -6.62 -14.65
N LEU A 152 21.71 -5.46 -15.30
CA LEU A 152 21.56 -5.37 -16.76
C LEU A 152 22.71 -6.05 -17.52
N LEU A 153 23.90 -6.10 -16.92
CA LEU A 153 25.06 -6.81 -17.44
C LEU A 153 25.09 -8.31 -17.09
N GLY A 154 24.13 -8.79 -16.29
CA GLY A 154 24.04 -10.17 -15.82
C GLY A 154 25.18 -10.56 -14.87
N MET A 155 25.80 -9.59 -14.20
CA MET A 155 26.97 -9.79 -13.34
C MET A 155 26.60 -10.02 -11.89
N GLU A 156 25.56 -9.34 -11.40
CA GLU A 156 25.05 -9.47 -10.04
C GLU A 156 23.53 -9.31 -10.09
N LYS A 157 22.80 -10.13 -9.31
CA LYS A 157 21.35 -9.98 -9.24
C LYS A 157 21.05 -8.85 -8.26
N TRP A 158 20.27 -7.87 -8.68
CA TRP A 158 19.75 -6.83 -7.81
C TRP A 158 18.27 -7.07 -7.56
N GLU A 159 17.82 -6.90 -6.32
CA GLU A 159 16.40 -6.82 -6.00
C GLU A 159 16.10 -5.39 -5.51
N LYS A 160 15.12 -4.73 -6.14
CA LYS A 160 14.68 -3.41 -5.72
C LYS A 160 14.31 -3.45 -4.23
N PRO A 161 14.79 -2.51 -3.40
CA PRO A 161 14.44 -2.51 -1.99
C PRO A 161 12.92 -2.33 -1.81
N GLU A 162 12.28 -3.26 -1.11
CA GLU A 162 10.94 -3.03 -0.59
C GLU A 162 11.01 -1.91 0.46
N VAL A 163 9.98 -1.06 0.51
CA VAL A 163 9.90 0.12 1.39
C VAL A 163 10.18 -0.19 2.87
N LEU A 164 10.12 -1.47 3.29
CA LEU A 164 10.37 -1.96 4.66
C LEU A 164 11.10 -3.34 4.73
N GLY A 165 11.77 -3.80 3.67
CA GLY A 165 12.42 -5.12 3.59
C GLY A 165 13.95 -5.10 3.77
N ASN A 166 14.55 -6.27 4.04
CA ASN A 166 16.02 -6.43 4.15
C ASN A 166 16.69 -6.00 2.84
N LEU A 167 17.49 -4.93 2.92
CA LEU A 167 18.16 -4.25 1.83
C LEU A 167 19.26 -5.15 1.21
N ASP A 168 19.36 -5.16 -0.12
CA ASP A 168 20.69 -5.22 -0.73
C ASP A 168 21.41 -3.90 -0.41
N ASP A 169 22.67 -3.98 0.04
CA ASP A 169 23.44 -2.77 0.30
C ASP A 169 23.65 -1.99 -1.02
N PRO A 170 23.32 -0.69 -1.06
CA PRO A 170 23.53 0.11 -2.27
C PRO A 170 25.02 0.14 -2.64
N MET A 171 25.34 -0.24 -3.89
CA MET A 171 26.70 -0.20 -4.43
C MET A 171 27.18 1.23 -4.72
N GLY A 172 26.27 2.20 -4.67
CA GLY A 172 26.52 3.62 -4.87
C GLY A 172 26.23 4.09 -6.29
N ALA A 173 26.48 5.39 -6.48
CA ALA A 173 26.36 6.04 -7.78
C ALA A 173 27.34 5.43 -8.80
N TYR A 174 26.89 5.37 -10.05
CA TYR A 174 27.68 4.94 -11.18
C TYR A 174 28.91 5.84 -11.33
N SER A 175 30.04 5.18 -11.50
CA SER A 175 31.22 5.80 -12.07
C SER A 175 31.94 4.78 -12.93
N GLU A 176 32.58 5.23 -14.01
CA GLU A 176 33.41 4.36 -14.85
C GLU A 176 34.50 3.67 -14.03
N GLU A 177 35.07 4.35 -13.03
CA GLU A 177 36.11 3.79 -12.19
C GLU A 177 35.58 2.62 -11.35
N THR A 178 34.38 2.76 -10.79
CA THR A 178 33.71 1.68 -10.05
C THR A 178 33.38 0.52 -10.97
N LEU A 179 32.79 0.79 -12.15
CA LEU A 179 32.40 -0.25 -13.11
C LEU A 179 33.60 -1.05 -13.62
N LYS A 180 34.74 -0.39 -13.87
CA LYS A 180 36.00 -1.04 -14.29
C LYS A 180 36.57 -2.02 -13.26
N ARG A 181 36.07 -2.04 -12.03
CA ARG A 181 36.44 -3.06 -11.02
C ARG A 181 35.74 -4.38 -11.25
N TYR A 182 34.65 -4.38 -12.01
CA TYR A 182 33.80 -5.55 -12.25
C TYR A 182 33.87 -6.06 -13.70
N THR A 183 34.20 -5.19 -14.66
CA THR A 183 34.27 -5.55 -16.07
C THR A 183 35.31 -4.74 -16.83
N ASP A 184 35.96 -5.40 -17.81
CA ASP A 184 36.88 -4.77 -18.76
C ASP A 184 36.17 -4.34 -20.06
N MET A 185 34.84 -4.46 -20.13
CA MET A 185 34.07 -4.07 -21.31
C MET A 185 34.10 -2.55 -21.51
N ASP A 186 34.27 -2.12 -22.76
CA ASP A 186 34.08 -0.73 -23.16
C ASP A 186 32.59 -0.43 -23.29
N LEU A 187 32.03 0.19 -22.26
CA LEU A 187 30.60 0.47 -22.11
C LEU A 187 30.38 1.98 -22.01
N TYR A 188 29.32 2.45 -22.65
CA TYR A 188 28.77 3.78 -22.46
C TYR A 188 27.43 3.65 -21.74
N ILE A 189 27.27 4.37 -20.63
CA ILE A 189 26.08 4.34 -19.79
C ILE A 189 25.41 5.71 -19.83
N GLU A 190 24.12 5.71 -20.17
CA GLU A 190 23.25 6.88 -20.13
C GLU A 190 22.27 6.71 -18.98
N ILE A 191 22.19 7.71 -18.08
CA ILE A 191 21.31 7.71 -16.92
C ILE A 191 20.55 9.03 -16.88
N ASP A 192 19.22 8.96 -16.90
CA ASP A 192 18.34 10.12 -16.84
C ASP A 192 17.31 9.99 -15.71
N TYR A 193 16.87 11.14 -15.22
CA TYR A 193 15.95 11.28 -14.09
C TYR A 193 14.83 12.24 -14.45
N LYS A 194 13.57 11.85 -14.20
CA LYS A 194 12.41 12.69 -14.45
C LYS A 194 11.32 12.45 -13.42
N PHE A 195 10.86 13.53 -12.78
CA PHE A 195 9.59 13.54 -12.07
C PHE A 195 8.47 13.78 -13.08
N GLU A 196 7.47 12.91 -13.12
CA GLU A 196 6.34 13.03 -14.05
C GLU A 196 5.05 12.59 -13.36
N ASP A 197 3.95 13.31 -13.60
CA ASP A 197 2.63 12.98 -13.06
C ASP A 197 2.15 11.63 -13.63
N TYR A 198 1.84 10.68 -12.76
CA TYR A 198 1.22 9.42 -13.15
C TYR A 198 -0.32 9.57 -13.14
N GLU A 199 -0.97 9.37 -14.29
CA GLU A 199 -2.44 9.25 -14.44
C GLU A 199 -3.27 10.34 -13.72
N ASP A 200 -2.89 11.62 -13.82
CA ASP A 200 -3.58 12.75 -13.19
C ASP A 200 -3.77 12.59 -11.65
N SER A 201 -2.97 11.73 -11.00
CA SER A 201 -3.14 11.40 -9.59
C SER A 201 -2.45 12.39 -8.63
N ASN A 202 -1.79 13.42 -9.17
CA ASN A 202 -0.80 14.27 -8.48
C ASN A 202 0.34 13.48 -7.79
N ASP A 203 0.46 12.17 -8.04
CA ASP A 203 1.64 11.41 -7.70
C ASP A 203 2.70 11.68 -8.77
N GLU A 204 3.81 12.28 -8.35
CA GLU A 204 4.97 12.57 -9.18
C GLU A 204 6.09 11.57 -8.83
N PRO A 205 6.00 10.30 -9.26
CA PRO A 205 7.11 9.36 -9.08
C PRO A 205 8.36 9.84 -9.80
N LEU A 206 9.51 9.50 -9.23
CA LEU A 206 10.79 9.68 -9.91
C LEU A 206 11.00 8.50 -10.86
N PHE A 207 11.01 8.76 -12.15
CA PHE A 207 11.46 7.81 -13.15
C PHE A 207 12.97 7.94 -13.35
N GLN A 208 13.67 6.81 -13.29
CA GLN A 208 15.08 6.68 -13.64
C GLN A 208 15.17 5.75 -14.85
N SER A 209 15.78 6.24 -15.94
CA SER A 209 16.11 5.41 -17.09
C SER A 209 17.61 5.17 -17.16
N ILE A 210 18.00 3.92 -17.38
CA ILE A 210 19.40 3.52 -17.59
C ILE A 210 19.48 2.80 -18.92
N ILE A 211 20.38 3.24 -19.81
CA ILE A 211 20.65 2.60 -21.10
C ILE A 211 22.14 2.28 -21.19
N ILE A 212 22.45 1.04 -21.57
CA ILE A 212 23.82 0.55 -21.71
C ILE A 212 24.11 0.33 -23.20
N TYR A 213 25.23 0.88 -23.66
CA TYR A 213 25.73 0.71 -25.00
C TYR A 213 27.10 0.04 -24.98
N GLN A 214 27.31 -0.92 -25.87
CA GLN A 214 28.60 -1.54 -26.13
C GLN A 214 28.93 -1.41 -27.62
N ASN A 215 30.09 -0.85 -27.96
CA ASN A 215 30.51 -0.61 -29.34
C ASN A 215 29.46 0.17 -30.18
N GLY A 216 28.79 1.15 -29.56
CA GLY A 216 27.74 1.96 -30.19
C GLY A 216 26.41 1.26 -30.42
N LYS A 217 26.20 0.06 -29.86
CA LYS A 217 24.90 -0.65 -29.89
C LYS A 217 24.34 -0.76 -28.48
N GLN A 218 23.05 -0.49 -28.33
CA GLN A 218 22.34 -0.74 -27.09
C GLN A 218 22.37 -2.25 -26.76
N CYS A 219 22.75 -2.59 -25.54
CA CYS A 219 22.79 -3.96 -25.04
C CYS A 219 22.05 -4.15 -23.70
N GLY A 220 21.58 -3.09 -23.07
CA GLY A 220 20.72 -3.16 -21.87
C GLY A 220 19.91 -1.88 -21.70
N ALA A 221 18.72 -1.99 -21.11
CA ALA A 221 17.89 -0.85 -20.75
C ALA A 221 16.98 -1.17 -19.55
N ALA A 222 16.82 -0.21 -18.66
CA ALA A 222 15.86 -0.27 -17.55
C ALA A 222 15.11 1.06 -17.41
N LEU A 223 13.85 0.96 -16.99
CA LEU A 223 13.04 2.09 -16.51
C LEU A 223 12.52 1.75 -15.12
N VAL A 224 12.95 2.52 -14.12
CA VAL A 224 12.63 2.30 -12.71
C VAL A 224 11.78 3.45 -12.20
N ALA A 225 10.59 3.14 -11.66
CA ALA A 225 9.75 4.10 -10.96
C ALA A 225 10.05 4.06 -9.46
N TRP A 226 10.71 5.07 -8.94
CA TRP A 226 10.99 5.25 -7.52
C TRP A 226 9.71 5.82 -6.85
N ASN A 227 9.28 5.19 -5.75
CA ASN A 227 7.97 5.28 -5.05
C ASN A 227 6.77 4.50 -5.62
N CYS A 228 6.86 3.88 -6.79
CA CYS A 228 5.84 2.95 -7.25
C CYS A 228 6.37 1.52 -7.13
N CYS A 229 5.57 0.57 -6.65
CA CYS A 229 5.95 -0.83 -6.44
C CYS A 229 6.21 -1.63 -7.74
N TYR A 230 6.64 -0.98 -8.84
CA TYR A 230 6.84 -1.62 -10.14
C TYR A 230 8.29 -1.48 -10.61
N VAL A 231 8.87 -2.60 -11.03
CA VAL A 231 10.00 -2.68 -11.97
C VAL A 231 9.37 -3.10 -13.29
N ILE A 232 9.46 -2.27 -14.32
CA ILE A 232 9.01 -2.67 -15.66
C ILE A 232 10.25 -3.22 -16.36
N ASP A 233 10.36 -4.54 -16.37
CA ASP A 233 11.41 -5.25 -17.09
C ASP A 233 11.18 -5.09 -18.60
N SER A 234 12.21 -4.66 -19.33
CA SER A 234 12.08 -4.10 -20.68
C SER A 234 12.07 -5.13 -21.81
N GLU A 235 11.72 -6.40 -21.55
CA GLU A 235 11.45 -7.38 -22.61
C GLU A 235 10.30 -6.97 -23.56
N LEU A 236 9.61 -5.85 -23.29
CA LEU A 236 8.44 -5.35 -24.02
C LEU A 236 8.67 -4.18 -25.00
N ILE A 237 9.91 -3.78 -25.29
CA ILE A 237 10.18 -2.86 -26.42
C ILE A 237 10.94 -3.62 -27.52
N GLN A 238 10.17 -4.36 -28.34
CA GLN A 238 10.56 -4.78 -29.69
C GLN A 238 9.75 -4.02 -30.73
#